data_AF-A0A7S2JNS8-F1
#
_entry.id   AF-A0A7S2JNS8-F1
#
_cell.length_a   1.000
_cell.length_b   1.000
_cell.length_c   1.000
_cell.angle_alpha   90.00
_cell.angle_beta   90.00
_cell.angle_gamma   90.00
#
_symmetry.space_group_name_H-M   'P 1'
#
loop_
_entity.id
_entity.type
_entity.pdbx_description
1 polymer ?
#
loop_
_entity_poly.entity_id
_entity_poly.type
_entity_poly.pdbx_seq_one_letter_code
_entity_poly.pdbx_strand_id
1 'polypeptide(L)'
;STAHRWMKLLSKKLPLRRTGRRGRLGVPGFTCMLTGETVKYGFLRTYSEKRTYRTWKPDLHWYRLWWEREQKWVRLYITVQALWKVDEYGLEEMANRAGLDLYAWCREPWEPGSRQPLPLKVAL
;
A
#
# COMPACT_ATOMS: atom_id res chain seq x y z
N SER A 1 -8.38 27.64 -36.20
CA SER A 1 -8.70 26.21 -35.91
C SER A 1 -7.52 25.46 -35.29
N THR A 2 -6.88 26.06 -34.27
CA THR A 2 -5.60 25.61 -33.68
C THR A 2 -5.72 25.28 -32.19
N ALA A 3 -6.93 25.11 -31.66
CA ALA A 3 -7.17 24.80 -30.25
C ALA A 3 -7.26 23.30 -29.93
N HIS A 4 -7.48 22.43 -30.93
CA HIS A 4 -7.78 21.01 -30.68
C HIS A 4 -6.57 20.08 -30.65
N ARG A 5 -5.36 20.58 -30.94
CA ARG A 5 -4.14 19.75 -30.98
C ARG A 5 -3.42 19.64 -29.63
N TRP A 6 -3.55 20.66 -28.79
CA TRP A 6 -2.85 20.75 -27.50
C TRP A 6 -3.55 19.98 -26.37
N MET A 7 -4.89 19.85 -26.40
CA MET A 7 -5.63 19.09 -25.38
C MET A 7 -5.36 17.57 -25.41
N LYS A 8 -4.84 17.01 -26.51
CA LYS A 8 -4.52 15.57 -26.60
C LYS A 8 -3.17 15.17 -25.99
N LEU A 9 -2.29 16.13 -25.69
CA LEU A 9 -0.96 15.85 -25.11
C LEU A 9 -0.97 15.82 -23.57
N LEU A 10 -1.96 16.42 -22.92
CA LEU A 10 -2.13 16.39 -21.45
C LEU A 10 -2.94 15.19 -20.92
N SER A 11 -3.50 14.36 -21.80
CA SER A 11 -4.33 13.20 -21.42
C SER A 11 -3.53 11.89 -21.23
N LYS A 12 -2.23 11.86 -21.53
CA LYS A 12 -1.43 10.62 -21.50
C LYS A 12 -0.32 10.64 -20.46
N LYS A 13 -0.71 10.70 -19.18
CA LYS A 13 -0.04 9.94 -18.13
C LYS A 13 -1.09 9.27 -17.23
N LEU A 14 -1.93 8.43 -17.84
CA LEU A 14 -2.51 7.33 -17.07
C LEU A 14 -1.32 6.52 -16.55
N PRO A 15 -1.13 6.38 -15.21
CA PRO A 15 -0.11 5.48 -14.72
C PRO A 15 -0.35 4.11 -15.36
N LEU A 16 0.75 3.51 -15.84
CA LEU A 16 0.85 2.17 -16.42
C LEU A 16 -0.24 1.24 -15.86
N ARG A 17 -0.88 0.41 -16.70
CA ARG A 17 -1.80 -0.66 -16.28
C ARG A 17 -1.17 -1.49 -15.14
N ARG A 18 -1.37 -1.06 -13.90
CA ARG A 18 -1.05 -1.82 -12.70
C ARG A 18 -2.24 -2.74 -12.48
N THR A 19 -2.23 -3.91 -13.11
CA THR A 19 -3.27 -4.91 -12.91
C THR A 19 -3.28 -5.39 -11.46
N GLY A 20 -4.47 -5.60 -10.89
CA GLY A 20 -4.66 -6.08 -9.52
C GLY A 20 -4.97 -4.99 -8.47
N ARG A 21 -5.62 -5.39 -7.38
CA ARG A 21 -6.14 -4.48 -6.32
C ARG A 21 -5.04 -3.55 -5.76
N ARG A 22 -3.86 -4.10 -5.44
CA ARG A 22 -2.71 -3.32 -4.91
C ARG A 22 -2.15 -2.28 -5.88
N GLY A 23 -2.17 -2.57 -7.18
CA GLY A 23 -1.66 -1.68 -8.22
C GLY A 23 -2.36 -0.31 -8.24
N ARG A 24 -3.66 -0.32 -7.89
CA ARG A 24 -4.52 0.87 -7.82
C ARG A 24 -4.12 1.86 -6.72
N LEU A 25 -3.38 1.43 -5.69
CA LEU A 25 -3.02 2.26 -4.53
C LEU A 25 -1.83 3.20 -4.80
N GLY A 26 -1.12 3.10 -5.93
CA GLY A 26 0.08 3.93 -6.17
C GLY A 26 1.32 3.52 -5.37
N VAL A 27 1.18 2.66 -4.35
CA VAL A 27 2.21 2.23 -3.40
C VAL A 27 3.31 1.35 -4.05
N PRO A 28 4.59 1.47 -3.62
CA PRO A 28 5.67 0.57 -4.06
C PRO A 28 5.44 -0.91 -3.69
N GLY A 29 6.10 -1.82 -4.41
CA GLY A 29 5.96 -3.27 -4.18
C GLY A 29 6.50 -3.78 -2.84
N PHE A 30 7.43 -3.08 -2.21
CA PHE A 30 8.05 -3.44 -0.92
C PHE A 30 7.63 -2.52 0.23
N THR A 31 6.36 -2.13 0.24
CA THR A 31 5.78 -1.27 1.28
C THR A 31 4.60 -1.95 1.96
N CYS A 32 4.55 -1.88 3.29
CA CYS A 32 3.40 -2.33 4.10
C CYS A 32 2.17 -1.46 3.83
N MET A 33 0.99 -2.07 3.69
CA MET A 33 -0.26 -1.34 3.43
C MET A 33 -0.82 -0.59 4.65
N LEU A 34 -0.49 -1.02 5.87
CA LEU A 34 -1.00 -0.40 7.10
C LEU A 34 0.00 0.59 7.69
N THR A 35 1.23 0.12 7.96
CA THR A 35 2.27 0.94 8.60
C THR A 35 3.16 1.71 7.65
N GLY A 36 3.07 1.46 6.33
CA GLY A 36 3.92 2.13 5.34
C GLY A 36 5.42 1.79 5.44
N GLU A 37 5.81 0.80 6.25
CA GLU A 37 7.20 0.33 6.34
C GLU A 37 7.74 -0.03 4.95
N THR A 38 8.84 0.59 4.57
CA THR A 38 9.51 0.41 3.28
C THR A 38 10.91 -0.18 3.44
N VAL A 39 11.55 -0.45 2.31
CA VAL A 39 12.95 -0.87 2.26
C VAL A 39 13.86 0.18 2.90
N LYS A 40 14.77 -0.28 3.75
CA LYS A 40 15.82 0.56 4.32
C LYS A 40 17.11 0.34 3.55
N TYR A 41 17.84 1.42 3.27
CA TYR A 41 19.14 1.38 2.60
C TYR A 41 20.25 1.71 3.59
N GLY A 42 21.41 1.10 3.42
CA GLY A 42 22.60 1.45 4.19
C GLY A 42 23.75 0.49 3.94
N PHE A 43 24.62 0.34 4.94
CA PHE A 43 25.89 -0.37 4.81
C PHE A 43 26.02 -1.52 5.81
N LEU A 44 26.57 -2.63 5.34
CA LEU A 44 27.18 -3.64 6.18
C LEU A 44 28.66 -3.28 6.37
N ARG A 45 29.16 -3.32 7.61
CA ARG A 45 30.57 -3.12 7.92
C ARG A 45 31.22 -4.42 8.35
N THR A 46 32.42 -4.67 7.85
CA THR A 46 33.28 -5.75 8.36
C THR A 46 34.04 -5.31 9.62
N TYR A 47 34.74 -6.24 10.27
CA TYR A 47 35.63 -5.94 11.39
C TYR A 47 36.69 -4.87 11.04
N SER A 48 37.17 -4.86 9.80
CA SER A 48 38.09 -3.84 9.24
C SER A 48 37.40 -2.57 8.73
N GLU A 49 36.14 -2.33 9.13
CA GLU A 49 35.31 -1.18 8.74
C GLU A 49 35.07 -0.99 7.23
N LYS A 50 35.37 -1.98 6.39
CA LYS A 50 35.05 -1.92 4.97
C LYS A 50 33.53 -1.91 4.79
N ARG A 51 33.03 -0.95 4.01
CA ARG A 51 31.59 -0.71 3.81
C ARG A 51 31.10 -1.40 2.54
N THR A 52 30.06 -2.21 2.68
CA THR A 52 29.34 -2.82 1.55
C THR A 52 27.88 -2.37 1.57
N TYR A 53 27.36 -1.90 0.44
CA TYR A 53 25.96 -1.51 0.34
C TYR A 53 25.02 -2.70 0.57
N ARG A 54 24.01 -2.52 1.41
CA ARG A 54 22.97 -3.52 1.71
C ARG A 54 21.61 -2.85 1.75
N THR A 55 20.61 -3.58 1.25
CA THR A 55 19.19 -3.21 1.39
C THR A 55 18.54 -4.15 2.40
N TRP A 56 17.86 -3.60 3.41
CA TRP A 56 17.04 -4.35 4.36
C TRP A 56 15.59 -4.25 3.94
N LYS A 57 15.06 -5.38 3.47
CA LYS A 57 13.64 -5.49 3.13
C LYS A 57 12.84 -5.73 4.41
N PRO A 58 11.70 -5.05 4.58
CA PRO A 58 10.75 -5.43 5.63
C PRO A 58 10.18 -6.84 5.36
N ASP A 59 9.80 -7.53 6.44
CA ASP A 59 9.24 -8.87 6.40
C ASP A 59 7.78 -8.85 5.93
N LEU A 60 7.57 -8.73 4.63
CA LEU A 60 6.26 -8.47 4.02
C LEU A 60 5.62 -9.74 3.45
N HIS A 61 4.46 -10.09 3.97
CA HIS A 61 3.68 -11.25 3.53
C HIS A 61 2.20 -10.90 3.31
N TRP A 62 1.50 -11.79 2.61
CA TRP A 62 0.06 -11.70 2.44
C TRP A 62 -0.63 -12.38 3.62
N TYR A 63 -1.35 -11.59 4.42
CA TYR A 63 -2.15 -12.10 5.53
C TYR A 63 -3.64 -11.93 5.23
N ARG A 64 -4.46 -12.82 5.80
CA ARG A 64 -5.92 -12.69 5.83
C ARG A 64 -6.30 -12.25 7.23
N LEU A 65 -6.88 -11.05 7.34
CA LEU A 65 -7.35 -10.49 8.59
C LEU A 65 -8.88 -10.57 8.64
N TRP A 66 -9.42 -10.91 9.79
CA TRP A 66 -10.86 -10.89 10.00
C TRP A 66 -11.31 -9.45 10.24
N TRP A 67 -12.39 -9.04 9.59
CA TRP A 67 -12.99 -7.73 9.79
C TRP A 67 -14.37 -7.89 10.42
N GLU A 68 -14.51 -7.42 11.66
CA GLU A 68 -15.68 -7.64 12.48
C GLU A 68 -16.95 -6.95 11.94
N ARG A 69 -16.81 -5.72 11.42
CA ARG A 69 -17.95 -4.92 10.97
C ARG A 69 -18.70 -5.48 9.77
N GLU A 70 -17.99 -6.13 8.85
CA GLU A 70 -18.60 -6.80 7.70
C GLU A 70 -18.59 -8.33 7.79
N GLN A 71 -17.97 -8.89 8.83
CA GLN A 71 -17.76 -10.33 9.00
C GLN A 71 -17.11 -10.99 7.78
N LYS A 72 -16.03 -10.37 7.29
CA LYS A 72 -15.32 -10.80 6.07
C LYS A 72 -13.82 -10.89 6.30
N TRP A 73 -13.18 -11.72 5.49
CA TRP A 73 -11.73 -11.80 5.43
C TRP A 73 -11.17 -10.73 4.47
N VAL A 74 -10.24 -9.92 4.95
CA VAL A 74 -9.48 -8.95 4.16
C VAL A 74 -8.10 -9.50 3.89
N ARG A 75 -7.71 -9.60 2.61
CA ARG A 75 -6.34 -9.99 2.26
C ARG A 75 -5.47 -8.75 2.05
N LEU A 76 -4.47 -8.56 2.90
CA LEU A 76 -3.60 -7.40 2.90
C LEU A 76 -2.12 -7.82 2.86
N TYR A 77 -1.27 -6.93 2.33
CA TYR A 77 0.17 -7.12 2.29
C TYR A 77 0.84 -6.32 3.41
N ILE A 78 1.25 -7.01 4.45
CA ILE A 78 1.52 -6.44 5.78
C ILE A 78 2.79 -7.08 6.36
N THR A 79 3.48 -6.36 7.27
CA THR A 79 4.58 -6.89 8.08
C THR A 79 4.11 -7.56 9.36
N VAL A 80 4.95 -8.42 9.96
CA VAL A 80 4.63 -9.03 11.26
C VAL A 80 4.37 -7.96 12.33
N GLN A 81 5.16 -6.88 12.38
CA GLN A 81 4.94 -5.79 13.35
C GLN A 81 3.58 -5.11 13.17
N ALA A 82 3.11 -4.98 11.94
CA ALA A 82 1.81 -4.41 11.67
C ALA A 82 0.67 -5.38 12.03
N LEU A 83 0.89 -6.70 12.01
CA LEU A 83 -0.07 -7.68 12.55
C LEU A 83 -0.27 -7.47 14.06
N TRP A 84 0.83 -7.35 14.82
CA TRP A 84 0.77 -7.08 16.26
C TRP A 84 0.03 -5.77 16.58
N LYS A 85 0.26 -4.72 15.79
CA LYS A 85 -0.48 -3.45 15.92
C LYS A 85 -1.96 -3.58 15.60
N VAL A 86 -2.33 -4.46 14.66
CA VAL A 86 -3.74 -4.75 14.37
C VAL A 86 -4.39 -5.45 15.55
N ASP A 87 -3.69 -6.36 16.21
CA ASP A 87 -4.22 -7.03 17.40
C ASP A 87 -4.37 -6.05 18.59
N GLU A 88 -3.47 -5.06 18.71
CA GLU A 88 -3.51 -4.06 19.78
C GLU A 88 -4.55 -2.94 19.55
N TYR A 89 -4.59 -2.33 18.37
CA TYR A 89 -5.44 -1.16 18.06
C TYR A 89 -6.70 -1.53 17.27
N GLY A 90 -6.76 -2.72 16.69
CA GLY A 90 -7.81 -3.12 15.77
C GLY A 90 -7.52 -2.78 14.30
N LEU A 91 -8.16 -3.54 13.41
CA LEU A 91 -7.96 -3.44 11.97
C LEU A 91 -8.49 -2.11 11.39
N GLU A 92 -9.66 -1.66 11.83
CA GLU A 92 -10.28 -0.44 11.32
C GLU A 92 -9.47 0.80 11.64
N GLU A 93 -8.99 0.91 12.89
CA GLU A 93 -8.21 2.06 13.31
C GLU A 93 -6.90 2.15 12.51
N MET A 94 -6.20 1.02 12.37
CA MET A 94 -4.97 0.96 11.57
C MET A 94 -5.22 1.27 10.09
N ALA A 95 -6.32 0.81 9.51
CA ALA A 95 -6.69 1.15 8.14
C ALA A 95 -7.02 2.64 7.97
N ASN A 96 -7.72 3.24 8.95
CA ASN A 96 -8.03 4.67 8.95
C ASN A 96 -6.77 5.54 9.05
N ARG A 97 -5.82 5.17 9.92
CA ARG A 97 -4.49 5.80 10.01
C ARG A 97 -3.75 5.70 8.67
N ALA A 98 -3.82 4.53 8.03
CA ALA A 98 -3.24 4.28 6.71
C ALA A 98 -3.89 5.07 5.57
N GLY A 99 -5.13 5.51 5.75
CA GLY A 99 -5.99 6.00 4.67
C GLY A 99 -6.41 4.88 3.71
N LEU A 100 -6.47 3.63 4.19
CA LEU A 100 -6.90 2.47 3.43
C LEU A 100 -8.41 2.26 3.62
N ASP A 101 -9.15 2.26 2.53
CA ASP A 101 -10.58 1.88 2.53
C ASP A 101 -10.70 0.34 2.50
N LEU A 102 -11.15 -0.25 3.62
CA LEU A 102 -11.38 -1.69 3.76
C LEU A 102 -12.58 -2.17 2.92
N TYR A 103 -13.59 -1.32 2.72
CA TYR A 103 -14.78 -1.68 1.92
C TYR A 103 -14.39 -2.03 0.49
N ALA A 104 -13.53 -1.22 -0.13
CA ALA A 104 -13.02 -1.50 -1.46
C ALA A 104 -12.31 -2.87 -1.57
N TRP A 105 -11.74 -3.38 -0.47
CA TRP A 105 -10.98 -4.64 -0.46
C TRP A 105 -11.83 -5.86 -0.13
N CYS A 106 -12.97 -5.68 0.53
CA CYS A 106 -13.92 -6.72 0.89
C CYS A 106 -15.10 -6.83 -0.07
N ARG A 107 -15.51 -5.71 -0.68
CA ARG A 107 -16.66 -5.63 -1.58
C ARG A 107 -16.27 -5.68 -3.04
N GLU A 108 -17.28 -5.89 -3.86
CA GLU A 108 -17.16 -5.77 -5.30
C GLU A 108 -17.09 -4.28 -5.70
N PRO A 109 -16.25 -3.90 -6.68
CA PRO A 109 -15.99 -2.49 -6.99
C PRO A 109 -17.18 -1.65 -7.47
N TRP A 110 -18.31 -2.27 -7.85
CA TRP A 110 -19.49 -1.57 -8.37
C TRP A 110 -20.55 -1.28 -7.28
N GLU A 111 -20.34 -1.72 -6.04
CA GLU A 111 -21.25 -1.45 -4.93
C GLU A 111 -21.06 -0.01 -4.38
N PRO A 112 -22.16 0.70 -4.03
CA PRO A 112 -22.10 2.00 -3.35
C PRO A 112 -21.34 1.91 -2.02
N GLY A 113 -20.46 2.88 -1.76
CA GLY A 113 -19.64 2.94 -0.54
C GLY A 113 -18.15 2.68 -0.76
N SER A 114 -17.76 2.20 -1.95
CA SER A 114 -16.36 2.15 -2.38
C SER A 114 -15.85 3.57 -2.68
N ARG A 115 -15.19 4.20 -1.71
CA ARG A 115 -14.55 5.51 -1.88
C ARG A 115 -13.04 5.30 -1.94
N GLN A 116 -12.49 5.09 -3.13
CA GLN A 116 -11.07 5.34 -3.36
C GLN A 116 -10.94 6.38 -4.48
N PRO A 117 -10.26 7.51 -4.21
CA PRO A 117 -8.82 7.50 -4.45
C PRO A 117 -7.99 8.45 -3.56
N LEU A 118 -6.85 7.98 -3.05
CA LEU A 118 -5.57 8.69 -2.86
C LEU A 118 -4.50 7.61 -2.54
N PRO A 119 -3.19 7.86 -2.78
CA PRO A 119 -2.13 7.01 -2.25
C PRO A 119 -2.25 6.89 -0.73
N LEU A 120 -1.85 5.74 -0.17
CA LEU A 120 -1.85 5.55 1.28
C LEU A 120 -1.12 6.70 1.96
N LYS A 121 -1.72 7.24 3.02
CA LYS A 121 -1.16 8.38 3.77
C LYS A 121 0.23 8.08 4.32
N VAL A 122 0.49 6.81 4.60
CA VAL A 122 1.71 6.33 5.29
C VAL A 122 2.80 5.92 4.29
N ALA A 123 2.52 5.97 2.98
CA ALA A 123 3.49 5.65 1.93
C ALA A 123 4.15 6.90 1.31
N LEU A 124 3.92 8.09 1.87
CA LEU A 124 4.48 9.38 1.44
C LEU A 124 5.58 9.86 2.39
#